data_AF-A0A9P8BFG5-F1
#
_entry.id   AF-A0A9P8BFG5-F1
#
_cell.length_a   1.000
_cell.length_b   1.000
_cell.length_c   1.000
_cell.angle_alpha   90.00
_cell.angle_beta   90.00
_cell.angle_gamma   90.00
#
_symmetry.space_group_name_H-M   'P 1'
#
loop_
_entity.id
_entity.type
_entity.pdbx_description
1 polymer ?
#
loop_
_entity_poly.entity_id
_entity_poly.type
_entity_poly.pdbx_seq_one_letter_code
_entity_poly.pdbx_strand_id
1 'polypeptide(L)'
;MGRFDLARADSKAALSVLNHPQKPEVMDKLARCHIALGDPTAALQQAQEALKLNPLDSSILATVSIAEKMHNDFHLSRDAWARRDWLEAKGTLARVIVECIGGYPLEWRICEVEVEIATRNWEAAISKAETTTELPRCVHNSGPCINKLHLAQCTRN
;
A
#
# COMPACT_ATOMS: atom_id res chain seq x y z
N MET A 1 -17.78 2.50 0.23
CA MET A 1 -17.34 1.43 -0.69
C MET A 1 -16.54 2.08 -1.82
N GLY A 2 -15.25 1.79 -1.90
CA GLY A 2 -14.33 2.47 -2.82
C GLY A 2 -14.56 2.02 -4.27
N ARG A 3 -14.69 2.98 -5.19
CA ARG A 3 -14.90 2.74 -6.63
C ARG A 3 -13.83 1.83 -7.25
N PHE A 4 -12.64 1.80 -6.65
CA PHE A 4 -11.50 1.00 -7.07
C PHE A 4 -11.58 -0.47 -6.66
N ASP A 5 -12.27 -0.81 -5.55
CA ASP A 5 -12.50 -2.21 -5.18
C ASP A 5 -13.42 -2.91 -6.19
N LEU A 6 -14.44 -2.18 -6.65
CA LEU A 6 -15.33 -2.63 -7.71
C LEU A 6 -14.58 -2.76 -9.04
N ALA A 7 -13.77 -1.75 -9.40
CA ALA A 7 -12.95 -1.81 -10.62
C ALA A 7 -11.94 -2.97 -10.59
N ARG A 8 -11.37 -3.30 -9.43
CA ARG A 8 -10.50 -4.46 -9.23
C ARG A 8 -11.27 -5.77 -9.40
N ALA A 9 -12.47 -5.87 -8.81
CA ALA A 9 -13.32 -7.05 -8.94
C ALA A 9 -13.74 -7.30 -10.39
N ASP A 10 -14.13 -6.24 -11.10
CA ASP A 10 -14.50 -6.30 -12.52
C ASP A 10 -13.30 -6.69 -13.40
N SER A 11 -12.12 -6.13 -13.14
CA SER A 11 -10.91 -6.46 -13.89
C SER A 11 -10.47 -7.92 -13.65
N LYS A 12 -10.58 -8.41 -12.41
CA LYS A 12 -10.30 -9.81 -12.07
C LYS A 12 -11.34 -10.76 -12.68
N ALA A 13 -12.62 -10.38 -12.65
CA ALA A 13 -13.68 -11.14 -13.29
C ALA A 13 -13.46 -11.22 -14.81
N ALA A 14 -13.09 -10.10 -15.45
CA ALA A 14 -12.75 -10.08 -16.87
C ALA A 14 -11.59 -11.02 -17.21
N LEU A 15 -10.53 -11.05 -16.39
CA LEU A 15 -9.42 -12.01 -16.55
C LEU A 15 -9.87 -13.47 -16.38
N SER A 16 -10.86 -13.75 -15.51
CA SER A 16 -11.35 -15.12 -15.27
C SER A 16 -12.35 -15.63 -16.32
N VAL A 17 -13.16 -14.74 -16.90
CA VAL A 17 -14.19 -15.08 -17.89
C VAL A 17 -13.58 -15.20 -19.29
N LEU A 18 -12.49 -14.47 -19.55
CA LEU A 18 -11.73 -14.60 -20.78
C LEU A 18 -10.85 -15.86 -20.73
N ASN A 19 -11.39 -17.00 -21.19
CA ASN A 19 -10.61 -18.13 -21.75
C ASN A 19 -9.82 -17.74 -23.02
N HIS A 20 -9.42 -16.48 -23.15
CA HIS A 20 -8.81 -15.84 -24.30
C HIS A 20 -7.42 -15.29 -23.89
N PRO A 21 -6.47 -15.19 -24.83
CA PRO A 21 -5.08 -14.83 -24.55
C PRO A 21 -5.02 -13.56 -23.71
N GLN A 22 -4.29 -13.63 -22.59
CA GLN A 22 -4.07 -12.54 -21.64
C GLN A 22 -3.84 -11.23 -22.40
N LYS A 23 -4.81 -10.31 -22.34
CA LYS A 23 -4.68 -9.02 -23.04
C LYS A 23 -3.83 -8.08 -22.18
N PRO A 24 -2.69 -7.60 -22.68
CA PRO A 24 -1.80 -6.71 -21.93
C PRO A 24 -2.51 -5.45 -21.41
N GLU A 25 -3.50 -4.93 -22.15
CA GLU A 25 -4.32 -3.78 -21.74
C GLU A 25 -5.15 -4.02 -20.46
N VAL A 26 -5.65 -5.24 -20.25
CA VAL A 26 -6.44 -5.57 -19.05
C VAL A 26 -5.52 -5.71 -17.84
N MET A 27 -4.34 -6.28 -18.04
CA MET A 27 -3.31 -6.38 -17.00
C MET A 27 -2.75 -5.00 -16.61
N ASP A 28 -2.55 -4.09 -17.58
CA ASP A 28 -2.18 -2.69 -17.32
C ASP A 28 -3.23 -1.99 -16.44
N LYS A 29 -4.52 -2.11 -16.79
CA LYS A 29 -5.61 -1.55 -15.99
C LYS A 29 -5.65 -2.15 -14.58
N LEU A 30 -5.47 -3.46 -14.45
CA LEU A 30 -5.42 -4.12 -13.15
C LEU A 30 -4.23 -3.62 -12.32
N ALA A 31 -3.05 -3.49 -12.91
CA ALA A 31 -1.86 -2.94 -12.25
C ALA A 31 -2.10 -1.52 -11.73
N ARG A 32 -2.72 -0.65 -12.54
CA ARG A 32 -3.11 0.71 -12.12
C ARG A 32 -4.11 0.72 -10.98
N CYS A 33 -5.06 -0.21 -10.96
CA CYS A 33 -5.97 -0.38 -9.82
C CYS A 33 -5.19 -0.76 -8.56
N HIS A 34 -4.21 -1.66 -8.65
CA HIS A 34 -3.37 -2.03 -7.51
C HIS A 34 -2.50 -0.87 -7.02
N ILE A 35 -1.95 -0.04 -7.92
CA ILE A 35 -1.26 1.21 -7.56
C ILE A 35 -2.21 2.12 -6.79
N ALA A 36 -3.40 2.38 -7.33
CA ALA A 36 -4.38 3.26 -6.69
C ALA A 36 -4.82 2.77 -5.31
N LEU A 37 -4.86 1.45 -5.10
CA LEU A 37 -5.25 0.81 -3.84
C LEU A 37 -4.10 0.62 -2.84
N GLY A 38 -2.86 0.95 -3.21
CA GLY A 38 -1.71 0.77 -2.33
C GLY A 38 -1.19 -0.66 -2.23
N ASP A 39 -1.32 -1.46 -3.29
CA ASP A 39 -0.78 -2.83 -3.37
C ASP A 39 0.39 -2.86 -4.38
N PRO A 40 1.58 -2.38 -4.01
CA PRO A 40 2.70 -2.23 -4.93
C PRO A 40 3.24 -3.57 -5.44
N THR A 41 3.12 -4.64 -4.65
CA THR A 41 3.60 -5.98 -5.04
C THR A 41 2.73 -6.56 -6.15
N ALA A 42 1.40 -6.54 -5.99
CA ALA A 42 0.51 -7.01 -7.05
C ALA A 42 0.55 -6.10 -8.27
N ALA A 43 0.67 -4.77 -8.08
CA ALA A 43 0.85 -3.82 -9.17
C ALA A 43 2.07 -4.15 -10.04
N LEU A 44 3.23 -4.36 -9.39
CA LEU A 44 4.47 -4.66 -10.09
C LEU A 44 4.39 -5.99 -10.86
N GLN A 45 3.84 -7.03 -10.22
CA GLN A 45 3.69 -8.33 -10.87
C GLN A 45 2.81 -8.22 -12.13
N GLN A 46 1.64 -7.59 -12.03
CA GLN A 46 0.71 -7.46 -13.15
C GLN A 46 1.27 -6.57 -14.27
N ALA A 47 1.98 -5.49 -13.93
CA ALA A 47 2.62 -4.60 -14.90
C ALA A 47 3.76 -5.31 -15.65
N GLN A 48 4.57 -6.14 -14.96
CA GLN A 48 5.63 -6.93 -15.59
C GLN A 48 5.07 -8.04 -16.49
N GLU A 49 3.98 -8.70 -16.10
CA GLU A 49 3.27 -9.66 -16.95
C GLU A 49 2.71 -8.98 -18.21
N ALA A 50 2.10 -7.80 -18.07
CA ALA A 50 1.64 -7.00 -19.20
C ALA A 50 2.79 -6.60 -20.15
N LEU A 51 3.93 -6.18 -19.59
CA LEU A 51 5.10 -5.76 -20.37
C LEU A 51 5.73 -6.91 -21.15
N LYS A 52 5.75 -8.14 -20.59
CA LYS A 52 6.21 -9.34 -21.31
C LYS A 52 5.37 -9.63 -22.55
N LEU A 53 4.08 -9.33 -22.49
CA LEU A 53 3.14 -9.55 -23.59
C LEU A 53 3.17 -8.41 -24.62
N ASN A 54 3.47 -7.17 -24.20
CA ASN A 54 3.65 -6.04 -25.11
C ASN A 54 4.79 -5.10 -24.66
N PRO A 55 6.05 -5.41 -25.02
CA PRO A 55 7.22 -4.68 -24.52
C PRO A 55 7.38 -3.24 -25.03
N LEU A 56 6.70 -2.89 -26.13
CA LEU A 56 6.85 -1.59 -26.81
C LEU A 56 5.76 -0.59 -26.40
N ASP A 57 4.82 -0.98 -25.54
CA ASP A 57 3.74 -0.11 -25.10
C ASP A 57 4.26 0.90 -24.06
N SER A 58 4.25 2.18 -24.44
CA SER A 58 4.65 3.28 -23.56
C SER A 58 3.74 3.43 -22.33
N SER A 59 2.47 3.04 -22.44
CA SER A 59 1.52 3.05 -21.32
C SER A 59 1.93 2.05 -20.24
N ILE A 60 2.30 0.83 -20.66
CA ILE A 60 2.70 -0.25 -19.76
C ILE A 60 4.07 0.05 -19.15
N LEU A 61 5.01 0.58 -19.93
CA LEU A 61 6.32 1.01 -19.42
C LEU A 61 6.18 2.08 -18.33
N ALA A 62 5.28 3.06 -18.51
CA ALA A 62 5.00 4.07 -17.48
C ALA A 62 4.41 3.43 -16.22
N THR A 63 3.49 2.47 -16.36
CA THR A 63 2.89 1.77 -15.23
C THR A 63 3.89 0.89 -14.49
N VAL A 64 4.80 0.20 -15.19
CA VAL A 64 5.91 -0.55 -14.57
C VAL A 64 6.80 0.40 -13.77
N SER A 65 7.22 1.52 -14.36
CA SER A 65 8.07 2.51 -13.68
C SER A 65 7.45 3.04 -12.38
N ILE A 66 6.14 3.34 -12.39
CA ILE A 66 5.41 3.76 -11.18
C ILE A 66 5.35 2.61 -10.16
N ALA A 67 4.99 1.41 -10.59
CA ALA A 67 4.89 0.24 -9.71
C ALA A 67 6.25 -0.13 -9.07
N GLU A 68 7.35 -0.06 -9.83
CA GLU A 68 8.71 -0.29 -9.35
C GLU A 68 9.12 0.75 -8.31
N LYS A 69 8.91 2.03 -8.61
CA LYS A 69 9.19 3.13 -7.68
C LYS A 69 8.40 2.95 -6.38
N MET A 70 7.10 2.67 -6.49
CA MET A 70 6.20 2.49 -5.36
C MET A 70 6.61 1.27 -4.51
N HIS A 71 6.97 0.16 -5.15
CA HIS A 71 7.47 -1.04 -4.48
C HIS A 71 8.79 -0.78 -3.75
N ASN A 72 9.75 -0.12 -4.41
CA ASN A 72 11.03 0.23 -3.82
C ASN A 72 10.89 1.21 -2.65
N ASP A 73 10.09 2.27 -2.81
CA ASP A 73 9.86 3.26 -1.76
C ASP A 73 9.15 2.64 -0.53
N PHE A 74 8.25 1.68 -0.75
CA PHE A 74 7.64 0.92 0.34
C PHE A 74 8.65 0.02 1.05
N HIS A 75 9.53 -0.66 0.31
CA HIS A 75 10.62 -1.44 0.88
C HIS A 75 11.58 -0.58 1.71
N LEU A 76 12.00 0.58 1.19
CA LEU A 76 12.85 1.53 1.91
C LEU A 76 12.18 2.03 3.20
N SER A 77 10.88 2.28 3.17
CA SER A 77 10.12 2.63 4.38
C SER A 77 10.18 1.53 5.42
N ARG A 78 9.98 0.26 5.01
CA ARG A 78 10.08 -0.89 5.91
C ARG A 78 11.48 -1.11 6.47
N ASP A 79 12.52 -0.82 5.70
CA ASP A 79 13.90 -0.92 6.16
C ASP A 79 14.25 0.20 7.14
N ALA A 80 13.79 1.44 6.88
CA ALA A 80 13.91 2.56 7.82
C ALA A 80 13.18 2.26 9.14
N TRP A 81 12.00 1.64 9.06
CA TRP A 81 11.25 1.12 10.21
C TRP A 81 12.06 0.12 11.04
N ALA A 82 12.68 -0.87 10.39
CA ALA A 82 13.51 -1.86 11.08
C ALA A 82 14.72 -1.21 11.79
N ARG A 83 15.26 -0.14 11.20
CA ARG A 83 16.36 0.66 11.77
C ARG A 83 15.90 1.69 12.82
N ARG A 84 14.59 1.83 13.06
CA ARG A 84 13.98 2.88 13.92
C ARG A 84 14.29 4.30 13.46
N ASP A 85 14.56 4.48 12.16
CA ASP A 85 14.66 5.80 11.56
C ASP A 85 13.26 6.29 11.17
N TRP A 86 12.55 6.84 12.15
CA TRP A 86 11.15 7.25 12.00
C TRP A 86 10.95 8.40 11.01
N LEU A 87 11.96 9.25 10.81
CA LEU A 87 11.86 10.39 9.91
C LEU A 87 11.99 9.93 8.44
N GLU A 88 12.98 9.06 8.16
CA GLU A 88 13.14 8.45 6.84
C GLU A 88 11.93 7.57 6.51
N ALA A 89 11.47 6.78 7.48
CA ALA A 89 10.24 5.98 7.39
C ALA A 89 9.01 6.82 7.00
N LYS A 90 8.81 7.97 7.66
CA LYS A 90 7.73 8.91 7.35
C LYS A 90 7.82 9.45 5.93
N GLY A 91 9.00 9.93 5.55
CA GLY A 91 9.22 10.57 4.25
C GLY A 91 9.10 9.60 3.08
N THR A 92 9.60 8.37 3.23
CA THR A 92 9.42 7.29 2.26
C THR A 92 7.96 6.88 2.14
N LEU A 93 7.27 6.63 3.26
CA LEU A 93 5.85 6.23 3.26
C LEU A 93 4.95 7.32 2.63
N ALA A 94 5.21 8.59 2.93
CA ALA A 94 4.46 9.70 2.35
C ALA A 94 4.60 9.76 0.81
N ARG A 95 5.79 9.43 0.26
CA ARG A 95 5.99 9.34 -1.19
C ARG A 95 5.14 8.22 -1.81
N VAL A 96 5.02 7.08 -1.13
CA VAL A 96 4.19 5.96 -1.60
C VAL A 96 2.70 6.32 -1.56
N ILE A 97 2.25 6.98 -0.50
CA ILE A 97 0.83 7.34 -0.30
C ILE A 97 0.32 8.30 -1.39
N VAL A 98 1.16 9.19 -1.91
CA VAL A 98 0.77 10.15 -2.98
C VAL A 98 0.32 9.44 -4.26
N GLU A 99 0.83 8.25 -4.53
CA GLU A 99 0.46 7.45 -5.71
C GLU A 99 -0.92 6.76 -5.53
N CYS A 100 -1.41 6.64 -4.29
CA CYS A 100 -2.70 6.02 -3.98
C CYS A 100 -3.84 7.02 -4.20
N ILE A 101 -4.95 6.54 -4.78
CA ILE A 101 -6.14 7.35 -5.07
C ILE A 101 -7.35 6.76 -4.36
N GLY A 102 -8.02 7.57 -3.53
CA GLY A 102 -9.23 7.15 -2.82
C GLY A 102 -8.98 6.40 -1.52
N GLY A 103 -7.75 6.43 -1.02
CA GLY A 103 -7.34 5.82 0.24
C GLY A 103 -6.21 4.81 0.05
N TYR A 104 -5.56 4.45 1.15
CA TYR A 104 -4.45 3.50 1.20
C TYR A 104 -4.70 2.46 2.31
N PRO A 105 -3.97 1.32 2.28
CA PRO A 105 -4.19 0.19 3.18
C PRO A 105 -4.14 0.57 4.67
N LEU A 106 -4.88 -0.19 5.47
CA LEU A 106 -4.96 0.03 6.92
C LEU A 106 -3.58 -0.07 7.58
N GLU A 107 -2.75 -1.00 7.12
CA GLU A 107 -1.40 -1.23 7.60
C GLU A 107 -0.57 0.06 7.48
N TRP A 108 -0.70 0.79 6.37
CA TRP A 108 0.04 2.03 6.15
C TRP A 108 -0.47 3.18 7.02
N ARG A 109 -1.78 3.21 7.31
CA ARG A 109 -2.36 4.18 8.26
C ARG A 109 -1.85 3.94 9.68
N ILE A 110 -1.83 2.68 10.11
CA ILE A 110 -1.24 2.28 11.39
C ILE A 110 0.22 2.71 11.43
N CYS A 111 0.96 2.50 10.34
CA CYS A 111 2.34 2.94 10.23
C CYS A 111 2.49 4.46 10.47
N GLU A 112 1.65 5.28 9.87
CA GLU A 112 1.71 6.72 10.12
C GLU A 112 1.46 7.07 11.59
N VAL A 113 0.50 6.43 12.26
CA VAL A 113 0.22 6.67 13.69
C VAL A 113 1.43 6.28 14.55
N GLU A 114 2.03 5.12 14.30
CA GLU A 114 3.21 4.65 15.04
C GLU A 114 4.41 5.60 14.89
N VAL A 115 4.61 6.15 13.69
CA VAL A 115 5.65 7.15 13.41
C VAL A 115 5.40 8.47 14.17
N GLU A 116 4.16 8.97 14.21
CA GLU A 116 3.85 10.18 14.99
C GLU A 116 4.04 9.95 16.50
N ILE A 117 3.67 8.77 17.01
CA ILE A 117 3.93 8.37 18.41
C ILE A 117 5.44 8.35 18.68
N ALA A 118 6.22 7.74 17.80
CA ALA A 118 7.67 7.64 17.95
C ALA A 118 8.38 9.00 17.90
N THR A 119 7.85 9.95 17.12
CA THR A 119 8.33 11.33 17.05
C THR A 119 7.76 12.24 18.13
N ARG A 120 6.96 11.70 19.07
CA ARG A 120 6.28 12.41 20.18
C ARG A 120 5.31 13.49 19.70
N ASN A 121 4.80 13.35 18.49
CA ASN A 121 3.83 14.26 17.90
C ASN A 121 2.40 13.79 18.21
N TRP A 122 2.00 13.91 19.47
CA TRP A 122 0.78 13.31 20.00
C TRP A 122 -0.50 13.83 19.33
N GLU A 123 -0.58 15.12 19.01
CA GLU A 123 -1.74 15.71 18.35
C GLU A 123 -1.96 15.11 16.95
N ALA A 124 -0.87 14.99 16.17
CA ALA A 124 -0.94 14.37 14.86
C ALA A 124 -1.28 12.88 14.95
N ALA A 125 -0.75 12.17 15.96
CA ALA A 125 -1.07 10.76 16.18
C ALA A 125 -2.56 10.54 16.46
N ILE A 126 -3.16 11.37 17.32
CA ILE A 126 -4.59 11.30 17.66
C ILE A 126 -5.44 11.59 16.42
N SER A 127 -5.15 12.69 15.71
CA SER A 127 -5.89 13.06 14.50
C SER A 127 -5.85 11.96 13.43
N LYS A 128 -4.69 11.31 13.24
CA LYS A 128 -4.54 10.18 12.30
C LYS A 128 -5.21 8.88 12.80
N ALA A 129 -5.25 8.66 14.10
CA ALA A 129 -5.94 7.52 14.69
C ALA A 129 -7.47 7.64 14.51
N GLU A 130 -8.03 8.84 14.65
CA GLU A 130 -9.46 9.11 14.47
C GLU A 130 -9.94 8.82 13.04
N THR A 131 -9.13 9.17 12.03
CA THR A 131 -9.42 8.84 10.62
C THR A 131 -9.23 7.35 10.31
N THR A 132 -8.57 6.61 11.21
CA THR A 132 -8.35 5.15 11.10
C THR A 132 -9.47 4.35 11.78
N THR A 133 -10.20 4.94 12.75
CA THR A 133 -11.21 4.26 13.59
C THR A 133 -12.56 3.93 12.93
N GLU A 134 -12.76 4.19 11.64
CA GLU A 134 -13.95 3.71 10.89
C GLU A 134 -13.91 2.19 10.57
N LEU A 135 -13.03 1.40 11.21
CA LEU A 135 -12.90 -0.05 11.01
C LEU A 135 -13.04 -0.85 12.33
N PRO A 136 -13.55 -2.10 12.26
CA PRO A 136 -14.05 -2.84 13.41
C PRO A 136 -12.93 -3.15 14.41
N ARG A 137 -13.25 -2.97 15.70
CA ARG A 137 -12.38 -3.24 16.86
C ARG A 137 -11.52 -4.49 16.66
N CYS A 138 -10.22 -4.28 16.62
CA CYS A 138 -9.10 -5.23 16.75
C CYS A 138 -9.51 -6.72 16.83
N VAL A 139 -9.69 -7.38 15.69
CA VAL A 139 -9.62 -8.84 15.67
C VAL A 139 -8.14 -9.20 15.66
N HIS A 140 -7.74 -9.82 16.74
CA HIS A 140 -6.40 -10.32 16.96
C HIS A 140 -6.07 -11.33 15.85
N ASN A 141 -4.78 -11.36 15.49
CA ASN A 141 -4.12 -12.48 14.81
C ASN A 141 -4.06 -12.44 13.27
N SER A 142 -3.07 -11.71 12.73
CA SER A 142 -2.34 -12.15 11.52
C SER A 142 -1.09 -11.28 11.26
N GLY A 143 0.09 -11.85 11.50
CA GLY A 143 1.37 -11.38 10.93
C GLY A 143 2.30 -10.61 11.88
N PRO A 144 3.63 -10.60 11.59
CA PRO A 144 4.69 -10.17 12.51
C PRO A 144 4.69 -8.68 12.86
N CYS A 145 3.72 -7.89 12.38
CA CYS A 145 3.60 -6.46 12.60
C CYS A 145 3.17 -6.07 14.02
N ILE A 146 2.78 -7.02 14.88
CA ILE A 146 2.32 -6.73 16.26
C ILE A 146 3.33 -7.16 17.33
N ASN A 147 4.50 -7.70 16.96
CA ASN A 147 5.47 -8.12 17.97
C ASN A 147 6.39 -6.95 18.40
N LYS A 148 6.02 -6.40 19.58
CA LYS A 148 6.70 -5.39 20.41
C LYS A 148 6.19 -3.95 20.27
N LEU A 149 4.87 -3.77 20.39
CA LEU A 149 4.35 -2.63 21.14
C LEU A 149 4.86 -2.73 22.59
N HIS A 150 6.04 -2.16 22.84
CA HIS A 150 6.60 -1.86 24.17
C HIS A 150 5.79 -0.74 24.86
N LEU A 151 4.47 -0.71 24.66
CA LEU A 151 3.53 0.26 25.21
C LEU A 151 2.84 -0.30 26.47
N ALA A 152 3.63 -0.91 27.37
CA ALA A 152 3.14 -1.45 28.64
C ALA A 152 3.92 -0.97 29.87
N GLN A 153 4.72 0.10 29.81
CA GLN A 153 5.41 0.63 31.01
C GLN A 153 5.34 2.15 31.24
N CYS A 154 4.60 2.94 30.46
CA CYS A 154 4.44 4.38 30.76
C CYS A 154 3.11 4.78 31.39
N THR A 155 2.23 3.84 31.72
CA THR A 155 0.98 4.14 32.46
C THR A 155 0.66 3.05 33.47
N ARG A 156 1.43 2.99 34.56
CA ARG A 156 0.93 2.67 35.92
C ARG A 156 2.06 2.81 36.95
N ASN A 157 1.79 3.70 37.90
CA ASN A 157 2.54 4.13 39.10
C ASN A 157 3.63 5.17 38.87
#